data_AF-A0A7C3W5I4-F1
#
_entry.id   AF-A0A7C3W5I4-F1
#
_cell.length_a   1.000
_cell.length_b   1.000
_cell.length_c   1.000
_cell.angle_alpha   90.00
_cell.angle_beta   90.00
_cell.angle_gamma   90.00
#
_symmetry.space_group_name_H-M   'P 1'
#
loop_
_entity.id
_entity.type
_entity.pdbx_description
1 polymer ?
#
loop_
_entity_poly.entity_id
_entity_poly.type
_entity_poly.pdbx_seq_one_letter_code
_entity_poly.pdbx_strand_id
1 'polypeptide(L)'
;MEARVEDRHVLVIDPKRPADRVRTFSDLRGCREEGSLIIAPHPYFPRSHSLQGLLDRHIDLFHAIEYSHFYNRKIDFNPRAVERARQSNLPLVGTSDTHLLWQLGTTYSLVQAEMNADSVVAAIKAGRVSVVTRPLRSWESLWVYLRLWWGRERGDEQ
;
A
#
# COMPACT_ATOMS: atom_id res chain seq x y z
N MET A 1 3.58 9.72 1.26
CA MET A 1 2.25 10.25 0.91
C MET A 1 1.46 9.21 0.15
N GLU A 2 0.14 9.26 0.24
CA GLU A 2 -0.75 8.52 -0.66
C GLU A 2 -1.18 9.47 -1.77
N ALA A 3 -0.78 9.16 -3.02
CA ALA A 3 -1.11 9.94 -4.21
C ALA A 3 -2.26 9.29 -4.97
N ARG A 4 -3.08 10.11 -5.62
CA ARG A 4 -4.17 9.66 -6.49
C ARG A 4 -3.77 9.80 -7.95
N VAL A 5 -3.25 8.70 -8.50
CA VAL A 5 -2.80 8.61 -9.90
C VAL A 5 -3.93 8.02 -10.74
N GLU A 6 -4.55 8.83 -11.61
CA GLU A 6 -5.68 8.41 -12.46
C GLU A 6 -6.78 7.69 -11.65
N ASP A 7 -7.17 8.31 -10.52
CA ASP A 7 -8.13 7.79 -9.53
C ASP A 7 -7.71 6.50 -8.81
N ARG A 8 -6.44 6.10 -8.92
CA ARG A 8 -5.84 4.96 -8.20
C ARG A 8 -4.91 5.41 -7.08
N HIS A 9 -4.92 4.67 -5.99
CA HIS A 9 -4.03 4.91 -4.87
C HIS A 9 -2.64 4.36 -5.18
N VAL A 10 -1.63 5.18 -4.90
CA VAL A 10 -0.21 4.82 -4.97
C VAL A 10 0.49 5.42 -3.76
N LEU A 11 1.33 4.63 -3.08
CA LEU A 11 2.16 5.15 -2.00
C LEU A 11 3.50 5.63 -2.58
N VAL A 12 3.82 6.90 -2.31
CA VAL A 12 5.10 7.51 -2.66
C VAL A 12 5.82 7.90 -1.38
N ILE A 13 6.95 7.26 -1.11
CA ILE A 13 7.77 7.46 0.09
C ILE A 13 9.02 8.26 -0.30
N ASP A 14 9.38 9.20 0.58
CA ASP A 14 10.39 10.24 0.34
C ASP A 14 10.19 11.02 -0.99
N PRO A 15 8.99 11.60 -1.21
CA PRO A 15 8.70 12.31 -2.45
C PRO A 15 9.46 13.64 -2.53
N LYS A 16 10.03 13.94 -3.70
CA LYS A 16 10.65 15.25 -3.99
C LYS A 16 9.67 16.27 -4.56
N ARG A 17 8.43 15.83 -4.82
CA ARG A 17 7.31 16.63 -5.33
C ARG A 17 6.12 16.54 -4.38
N PRO A 18 5.29 17.58 -4.28
CA PRO A 18 4.06 17.51 -3.50
C PRO A 18 3.02 16.58 -4.15
N ALA A 19 2.09 16.05 -3.34
CA ALA A 19 1.13 15.01 -3.76
C ALA A 19 0.19 15.46 -4.89
N ASP A 20 -0.19 16.73 -4.89
CA ASP A 20 -1.09 17.34 -5.88
C ASP A 20 -0.49 17.37 -7.30
N ARG A 21 0.83 17.15 -7.43
CA ARG A 21 1.55 17.07 -8.71
C ARG A 21 1.76 15.64 -9.23
N VAL A 22 1.30 14.61 -8.51
CA VAL A 22 1.43 13.21 -8.93
C VAL A 22 0.06 12.67 -9.30
N ARG A 23 -0.39 12.96 -10.54
CA ARG A 23 -1.76 12.66 -11.00
C ARG A 23 -1.81 11.60 -12.10
N THR A 24 -0.72 11.38 -12.82
CA THR A 24 -0.63 10.44 -13.93
C THR A 24 0.48 9.41 -13.71
N PHE A 25 0.43 8.29 -14.43
CA PHE A 25 1.53 7.31 -14.39
C PHE A 25 2.85 7.89 -14.94
N SER A 26 2.78 8.92 -15.78
CA SER A 26 3.96 9.69 -16.21
C SER A 26 4.59 10.47 -15.05
N ASP A 27 3.78 11.17 -14.25
CA ASP A 27 4.27 11.87 -13.05
C ASP A 27 4.88 10.89 -12.05
N LEU A 28 4.27 9.71 -11.92
CA LEU A 28 4.77 8.65 -11.07
C LEU A 28 6.14 8.13 -11.53
N ARG A 29 6.36 8.00 -12.84
CA ARG A 29 7.68 7.69 -13.42
C ARG A 29 8.72 8.75 -13.07
N GLY A 30 8.36 10.04 -13.15
CA GLY A 30 9.23 11.12 -12.70
C GLY A 30 9.63 11.00 -11.22
N CYS A 31 8.67 10.68 -10.33
CA CYS A 31 8.97 10.45 -8.91
C CYS A 31 9.94 9.28 -8.70
N ARG A 32 9.82 8.23 -9.52
CA ARG A 32 10.70 7.05 -9.50
C ARG A 32 12.13 7.43 -9.82
N GLU A 33 12.32 8.21 -10.88
CA GLU A 33 13.62 8.67 -11.38
C GLU A 33 14.30 9.64 -10.41
N GLU A 34 13.51 10.43 -9.68
CA GLU A 34 13.98 11.30 -8.59
C GLU A 34 14.38 10.55 -7.31
N GLY A 35 14.30 9.22 -7.31
CA GLY A 35 14.73 8.38 -6.20
C GLY A 35 13.65 8.03 -5.19
N SER A 36 12.40 8.46 -5.39
CA SER A 36 11.29 8.11 -4.48
C SER A 36 11.07 6.59 -4.46
N LEU A 37 10.58 6.07 -3.35
CA LEU A 37 10.09 4.68 -3.26
C LEU A 37 8.61 4.66 -3.61
N ILE A 38 8.23 3.74 -4.50
CA ILE A 38 6.87 3.63 -5.04
C ILE A 38 6.34 2.25 -4.71
N ILE A 39 5.22 2.22 -3.99
CA ILE A 39 4.60 0.98 -3.51
C ILE A 39 3.17 0.93 -4.04
N ALA A 40 2.75 -0.25 -4.51
CA ALA A 40 1.37 -0.50 -4.93
C ALA A 40 0.51 -0.85 -3.70
N PRO A 41 -0.29 0.07 -3.14
CA PRO A 41 -1.14 -0.22 -1.99
C PRO A 41 -2.29 -1.13 -2.41
N HIS A 42 -2.58 -2.12 -1.56
CA HIS A 42 -3.74 -3.00 -1.58
C HIS A 42 -4.28 -3.27 -3.01
N PRO A 43 -3.43 -3.76 -3.93
CA PRO A 43 -3.65 -3.57 -5.36
C PRO A 43 -4.86 -4.35 -5.88
N TYR A 44 -5.23 -5.44 -5.22
CA TYR A 44 -6.34 -6.30 -5.62
C TYR A 44 -7.56 -6.21 -4.68
N PHE A 45 -7.54 -5.28 -3.73
CA PHE A 45 -8.69 -5.04 -2.85
C PHE A 45 -9.91 -4.61 -3.68
N PRO A 46 -11.14 -5.08 -3.39
CA PRO A 46 -12.32 -4.83 -4.22
C PRO A 46 -12.87 -3.41 -4.03
N ARG A 47 -12.05 -2.40 -4.35
CA ARG A 47 -12.42 -0.98 -4.41
C ARG A 47 -11.96 -0.38 -5.74
N SER A 48 -12.71 0.63 -6.20
CA SER A 48 -12.44 1.35 -7.45
C SER A 48 -11.07 2.03 -7.47
N HIS A 49 -10.55 2.43 -6.31
CA HIS A 49 -9.27 3.12 -6.18
C HIS A 49 -8.05 2.19 -6.07
N SER A 50 -8.24 0.87 -5.94
CA SER A 50 -7.13 -0.08 -6.02
C SER A 50 -6.64 -0.22 -7.46
N LEU A 51 -5.36 -0.48 -7.69
CA LEU A 51 -4.76 -0.54 -9.02
C LEU A 51 -5.38 -1.63 -9.91
N GLN A 52 -5.72 -2.79 -9.35
CA GLN A 52 -6.26 -3.95 -10.08
C GLN A 52 -5.38 -4.27 -11.30
N GLY A 53 -5.96 -4.47 -12.48
CA GLY A 53 -5.21 -4.74 -13.71
C GLY A 53 -4.30 -3.60 -14.18
N LEU A 54 -4.38 -2.39 -13.61
CA LEU A 54 -3.39 -1.33 -13.89
C LEU A 54 -2.03 -1.64 -13.26
N LEU A 55 -1.99 -2.38 -12.15
CA LEU A 55 -0.72 -2.83 -11.59
C LEU A 55 0.05 -3.67 -12.61
N ASP A 56 -0.65 -4.59 -13.28
CA ASP A 56 -0.02 -5.50 -14.26
C ASP A 56 0.52 -4.73 -15.48
N ARG A 57 -0.17 -3.65 -15.89
CA ARG A 57 0.24 -2.78 -17.02
C ARG A 57 1.42 -1.86 -16.69
N HIS A 58 1.58 -1.48 -15.43
CA HIS A 58 2.57 -0.48 -14.99
C HIS A 58 3.52 -1.03 -13.92
N ILE A 59 3.72 -2.35 -13.88
CA ILE A 59 4.47 -3.04 -12.83
C ILE A 59 5.91 -2.52 -12.70
N ASP A 60 6.50 -2.06 -13.81
CA ASP A 60 7.84 -1.49 -13.90
C ASP A 60 8.02 -0.21 -13.06
N LEU A 61 6.92 0.49 -12.76
CA LEU A 61 6.95 1.71 -11.96
C LEU A 61 7.08 1.45 -10.46
N PHE A 62 6.75 0.23 -10.02
CA PHE A 62 6.67 -0.10 -8.60
C PHE A 62 7.96 -0.76 -8.12
N HIS A 63 8.36 -0.42 -6.89
CA HIS A 63 9.50 -1.02 -6.21
C HIS A 63 9.06 -2.08 -5.20
N ALA A 64 7.80 -2.06 -4.77
CA ALA A 64 7.24 -3.04 -3.85
C ALA A 64 5.72 -3.13 -4.01
N ILE A 65 5.14 -4.22 -3.52
CA ILE A 65 3.69 -4.43 -3.46
C ILE A 65 3.26 -4.50 -2.00
N GLU A 66 2.14 -3.88 -1.67
CA GLU A 66 1.61 -3.94 -0.32
C GLU A 66 0.96 -5.29 -0.02
N TYR A 67 1.27 -5.83 1.15
CA TYR A 67 0.48 -6.83 1.85
C TYR A 67 -0.51 -6.11 2.76
N SER A 68 -1.80 -6.13 2.38
CA SER A 68 -2.85 -5.40 3.07
C SER A 68 -3.17 -6.03 4.43
N HIS A 69 -3.37 -5.18 5.44
CA HIS A 69 -3.83 -5.61 6.76
C HIS A 69 -5.26 -6.14 6.76
N PHE A 70 -6.06 -5.78 5.75
CA PHE A 70 -7.48 -6.09 5.71
C PHE A 70 -7.73 -7.50 5.18
N TYR A 71 -7.45 -8.49 6.02
CA TYR A 71 -7.77 -9.89 5.77
C TYR A 71 -8.12 -10.61 7.07
N ASN A 72 -8.86 -11.70 6.93
CA ASN A 72 -9.16 -12.63 8.00
C ASN A 72 -9.15 -14.07 7.44
N ARG A 73 -9.42 -15.06 8.30
CA ARG A 73 -9.40 -16.48 7.91
C ARG A 73 -10.40 -16.86 6.80
N LYS A 74 -11.40 -16.05 6.53
CA LYS A 74 -12.45 -16.32 5.52
C LYS A 74 -12.27 -15.47 4.25
N ILE A 75 -11.75 -14.26 4.39
CA ILE A 75 -11.61 -13.28 3.30
C ILE A 75 -10.17 -12.80 3.29
N ASP A 76 -9.46 -13.10 2.19
CA ASP A 76 -8.08 -12.67 1.98
C ASP A 76 -7.85 -12.33 0.49
N PHE A 77 -7.45 -11.09 0.24
CA PHE A 77 -7.13 -10.59 -1.11
C PHE A 77 -5.61 -10.54 -1.36
N ASN A 78 -4.79 -10.82 -0.34
CA ASN A 78 -3.34 -10.82 -0.44
C ASN A 78 -2.75 -11.93 -1.33
N PRO A 79 -3.34 -13.14 -1.48
CA PRO A 79 -2.73 -14.19 -2.30
C PRO A 79 -2.38 -13.73 -3.73
N ARG A 80 -3.22 -12.89 -4.34
CA ARG A 80 -2.95 -12.32 -5.66
C ARG A 80 -1.81 -11.30 -5.65
N ALA A 81 -1.71 -10.49 -4.60
CA ALA A 81 -0.60 -9.55 -4.40
C ALA A 81 0.72 -10.29 -4.19
N VAL A 82 0.72 -11.35 -3.39
CA VAL A 82 1.88 -12.22 -3.13
C VAL A 82 2.36 -12.88 -4.41
N GLU A 83 1.47 -13.49 -5.18
CA GLU A 83 1.86 -14.14 -6.43
C GLU A 83 2.39 -13.12 -7.45
N ARG A 84 1.78 -11.94 -7.56
CA ARG A 84 2.27 -10.89 -8.45
C ARG A 84 3.65 -10.37 -8.06
N ALA A 85 3.88 -10.18 -6.75
CA ALA A 85 5.18 -9.79 -6.20
C ALA A 85 6.25 -10.82 -6.56
N ARG A 86 5.95 -12.11 -6.38
CA ARG A 86 6.83 -13.23 -6.76
C ARG A 86 7.15 -13.23 -8.25
N GLN A 87 6.14 -13.09 -9.12
CA GLN A 87 6.32 -13.07 -10.57
C GLN A 87 7.15 -11.89 -11.07
N SER A 88 7.10 -10.76 -10.37
CA SER A 88 7.76 -9.51 -10.77
C SER A 88 9.09 -9.29 -10.03
N ASN A 89 9.50 -10.24 -9.19
CA ASN A 89 10.64 -10.12 -8.29
C ASN A 89 10.62 -8.84 -7.44
N LEU A 90 9.42 -8.45 -6.97
CA LEU A 90 9.22 -7.30 -6.12
C LEU A 90 9.03 -7.74 -4.67
N PRO A 91 9.61 -7.03 -3.70
CA PRO A 91 9.36 -7.29 -2.28
C PRO A 91 7.93 -6.94 -1.87
N LEU A 92 7.48 -7.56 -0.79
CA LEU A 92 6.24 -7.23 -0.10
C LEU A 92 6.50 -6.26 1.05
N VAL A 93 5.62 -5.27 1.21
CA VAL A 93 5.62 -4.33 2.33
C VAL A 93 4.29 -4.43 3.05
N GLY A 94 4.32 -4.69 4.35
CA GLY A 94 3.14 -4.64 5.20
C GLY A 94 2.91 -3.22 5.71
N THR A 95 1.70 -2.72 5.56
CA THR A 95 1.22 -1.49 6.19
C THR A 95 -0.05 -1.78 6.99
N SER A 96 -0.36 -0.92 7.94
CA SER A 96 -1.54 -1.07 8.79
C SER A 96 -2.77 -0.32 8.29
N ASP A 97 -2.63 0.56 7.29
CA ASP A 97 -3.69 1.46 6.78
C ASP A 97 -4.64 1.93 7.90
N THR A 98 -4.03 2.47 8.95
CA THR A 98 -4.64 2.59 10.27
C THR A 98 -5.71 3.67 10.26
N HIS A 99 -6.98 3.27 10.31
CA HIS A 99 -8.11 4.18 10.55
C HIS A 99 -8.52 4.17 12.04
N LEU A 100 -8.08 3.17 12.81
CA LEU A 100 -8.35 2.96 14.23
C LEU A 100 -7.07 2.56 14.97
N LEU A 101 -6.79 3.15 16.12
CA LEU A 101 -5.54 2.92 16.87
C LEU A 101 -5.24 1.44 17.15
N TRP A 102 -6.26 0.61 17.38
CA TRP A 102 -6.07 -0.83 17.64
C TRP A 102 -5.58 -1.63 16.41
N GLN A 103 -5.71 -1.09 15.19
CA GLN A 103 -5.19 -1.70 13.97
C GLN A 103 -3.67 -1.55 13.87
N LEU A 104 -3.07 -0.62 14.61
CA LEU A 104 -1.63 -0.42 14.65
C LEU A 104 -0.94 -1.71 15.13
N GLY A 105 0.09 -2.14 14.40
CA GLY A 105 0.85 -3.36 14.73
C GLY A 105 0.19 -4.68 14.31
N THR A 106 -0.97 -4.65 13.65
CA THR A 106 -1.56 -5.88 13.07
C THR A 106 -0.81 -6.36 11.83
N THR A 107 -0.34 -5.43 11.00
CA THR A 107 0.49 -5.68 9.82
C THR A 107 1.53 -4.57 9.72
N TYR A 108 2.80 -4.95 9.63
CA TYR A 108 3.92 -4.03 9.54
C TYR A 108 5.11 -4.67 8.82
N SER A 109 6.09 -3.85 8.47
CA SER A 109 7.32 -4.27 7.81
C SER A 109 8.50 -4.19 8.75
N LEU A 110 9.28 -5.26 8.83
CA LEU A 110 10.63 -5.24 9.40
C LEU A 110 11.61 -4.96 8.27
N VAL A 111 12.29 -3.82 8.33
CA VAL A 111 13.26 -3.38 7.33
C VAL A 111 14.66 -3.43 7.94
N GLN A 112 15.58 -4.13 7.28
CA GLN A 112 16.97 -4.19 7.74
C GLN A 112 17.71 -2.96 7.20
N ALA A 113 17.78 -1.89 7.98
CA ALA A 113 18.40 -0.62 7.59
C ALA A 113 18.89 0.16 8.81
N GLU A 114 19.71 1.17 8.56
CA GLU A 114 19.97 2.22 9.54
C GLU A 114 18.72 3.07 9.78
N MET A 115 18.66 3.75 10.92
CA MET A 115 17.52 4.58 11.34
C MET A 115 17.48 5.94 10.62
N ASN A 116 17.46 5.92 9.29
CA ASN A 116 17.27 7.10 8.44
C ASN A 116 16.44 6.74 7.19
N ALA A 117 15.78 7.76 6.62
CA ALA A 117 14.84 7.56 5.52
C ALA A 117 15.50 6.93 4.28
N ASP A 118 16.68 7.44 3.89
CA ASP A 118 17.40 6.97 2.70
C ASP A 118 17.77 5.48 2.81
N SER A 119 18.27 5.07 3.98
CA SER A 119 18.65 3.68 4.24
C SER A 119 17.44 2.75 4.22
N VAL A 120 16.30 3.19 4.76
CA VAL A 120 15.04 2.43 4.72
C VAL A 120 14.55 2.29 3.28
N VAL A 121 14.54 3.38 2.51
CA VAL A 121 14.16 3.38 1.09
C VAL A 121 15.05 2.43 0.29
N ALA A 122 16.37 2.52 0.46
CA ALA A 122 17.33 1.66 -0.22
C ALA A 122 17.16 0.18 0.17
N ALA A 123 16.93 -0.10 1.46
CA ALA A 123 16.69 -1.46 1.94
C ALA A 123 15.43 -2.09 1.35
N ILE A 124 14.32 -1.34 1.29
CA ILE A 124 13.08 -1.83 0.67
C ILE A 124 13.31 -2.08 -0.82
N LYS A 125 13.93 -1.15 -1.55
CA LYS A 125 14.26 -1.33 -2.98
C LYS A 125 15.15 -2.56 -3.24
N ALA A 126 16.03 -2.88 -2.30
CA ALA A 126 16.91 -4.06 -2.35
C ALA A 126 16.23 -5.35 -1.85
N GLY A 127 14.96 -5.32 -1.47
CA GLY A 127 14.23 -6.48 -0.96
C GLY A 127 14.60 -6.90 0.46
N ARG A 128 15.31 -6.07 1.23
CA ARG A 128 15.69 -6.33 2.63
C ARG A 128 14.55 -5.98 3.60
N VAL A 129 13.38 -6.55 3.33
CA VAL A 129 12.14 -6.31 4.06
C VAL A 129 11.37 -7.61 4.25
N SER A 130 10.78 -7.78 5.43
CA SER A 130 9.88 -8.90 5.73
C SER A 130 8.57 -8.39 6.34
N VAL A 131 7.45 -8.92 5.88
CA VAL A 131 6.13 -8.59 6.41
C VAL A 131 5.86 -9.41 7.66
N VAL A 132 5.46 -8.73 8.74
CA VAL A 132 4.88 -9.36 9.92
C VAL A 132 3.41 -9.02 9.96
N THR A 133 2.55 -10.02 10.09
CA THR A 133 1.11 -9.82 10.04
C THR A 133 0.36 -10.85 10.87
N ARG A 134 -0.80 -10.44 11.41
CA ARG A 134 -1.82 -11.33 11.98
C ARG A 134 -3.17 -11.06 11.31
N PRO A 135 -3.98 -12.10 11.06
CA PRO A 135 -5.31 -11.90 10.52
C PRO A 135 -6.19 -11.15 11.53
N LEU A 136 -7.08 -10.30 11.02
CA LEU A 136 -8.13 -9.70 11.83
C LEU A 136 -9.11 -10.78 12.30
N ARG A 137 -9.67 -10.61 13.50
CA ARG A 137 -10.81 -11.40 13.93
C ARG A 137 -12.03 -11.01 13.09
N SER A 138 -12.95 -11.95 12.85
CA SER A 138 -14.12 -11.67 11.99
C SER A 138 -14.97 -10.50 12.48
N TRP A 139 -15.06 -10.30 13.80
CA TRP A 139 -15.76 -9.14 14.37
C TRP A 139 -14.98 -7.83 14.21
N GLU A 140 -13.64 -7.85 14.27
CA GLU A 140 -12.78 -6.69 14.00
C GLU A 140 -12.96 -6.23 12.55
N SER A 141 -12.94 -7.17 11.59
CA SER A 141 -13.21 -6.88 10.17
C SER A 141 -14.61 -6.29 9.95
N LEU A 142 -15.64 -6.88 10.58
CA LEU A 142 -17.01 -6.36 10.50
C LEU A 142 -17.11 -4.95 11.09
N TRP A 143 -16.46 -4.70 12.23
CA TRP A 143 -16.44 -3.38 12.88
C TRP A 143 -15.79 -2.31 12.02
N VAL A 144 -14.65 -2.63 11.39
CA VAL A 144 -13.99 -1.72 10.44
C VAL A 144 -14.91 -1.46 9.24
N TYR A 145 -15.51 -2.52 8.69
CA TYR A 145 -16.41 -2.40 7.55
C TYR A 145 -17.61 -1.50 7.87
N LEU A 146 -18.30 -1.76 8.98
CA LEU A 146 -19.43 -0.96 9.47
C LEU A 146 -19.02 0.49 9.70
N ARG A 147 -17.86 0.76 10.31
CA ARG A 147 -17.43 2.13 10.60
C ARG A 147 -17.05 2.91 9.33
N LEU A 148 -16.42 2.27 8.35
CA LEU A 148 -16.13 2.89 7.05
C LEU A 148 -17.41 3.14 6.23
N TRP A 149 -18.44 2.31 6.40
CA TRP A 149 -19.74 2.49 5.77
C TRP A 149 -20.57 3.58 6.47
N TRP A 150 -20.61 3.57 7.80
CA TRP A 150 -21.35 4.54 8.63
C TRP A 150 -20.72 5.94 8.61
N GLY A 151 -19.40 6.01 8.42
CA GLY A 151 -18.69 7.28 8.18
C GLY A 151 -19.00 7.91 6.83
N ARG A 152 -19.51 7.14 5.84
CA ARG A 152 -19.88 7.65 4.51
C ARG A 152 -21.30 8.21 4.42
N GLU A 153 -22.22 7.78 5.29
CA GLU A 153 -23.59 8.34 5.33
C GLU A 153 -23.63 9.73 5.97
N ARG A 154 -22.66 10.05 6.81
CA ARG A 154 -22.39 11.42 7.25
C ARG A 154 -21.37 12.03 6.29
N GLY A 155 -21.84 12.53 5.16
CA GLY A 155 -21.01 13.34 4.28
C GLY A 155 -20.37 14.47 5.09
N ASP A 156 -19.04 14.45 5.19
CA ASP A 156 -18.28 15.59 5.63
C ASP A 156 -18.46 16.69 4.57
N GLU A 157 -19.39 17.61 4.83
CA GLU A 157 -19.17 19.02 4.56
C GLU A 157 -17.92 19.43 5.35
N GLN A 158 -16.78 19.53 4.66
CA GLN A 158 -15.72 20.53 4.89
C GLN A 158 -14.64 20.43 3.81
#